data_AF-A0A653AUC1-F1
#
_entry.id   AF-A0A653AUC1-F1
#
_cell.length_a   1.000
_cell.length_b   1.000
_cell.length_c   1.000
_cell.angle_alpha   90.00
_cell.angle_beta   90.00
_cell.angle_gamma   90.00
#
_symmetry.space_group_name_H-M   'P 1'
#
loop_
_entity.id
_entity.type
_entity.pdbx_description
1 polymer ?
#
loop_
_entity_poly.entity_id
_entity_poly.type
_entity_poly.pdbx_seq_one_letter_code
_entity_poly.pdbx_strand_id
1 'polypeptide(L)'
;MSELNRDDRIRELFLKVFMEEGVSEEELKEAILQTYIDADFKCTTFEEIPINELETALIDCYSAGGLEFENADDILEYYDKKEV
;
A
#
# COMPACT_ATOMS: atom_id res chain seq x y z
N MET A 1 18.57 -13.33 6.37
CA MET A 1 17.69 -12.54 5.48
C MET A 1 16.83 -11.75 6.41
N SER A 2 16.99 -10.43 6.44
CA SER A 2 16.29 -9.57 7.38
C SER A 2 14.80 -9.85 7.25
N GLU A 3 14.16 -10.25 8.34
CA GLU A 3 12.71 -10.30 8.47
C GLU A 3 12.20 -8.87 8.24
N LEU A 4 12.05 -8.48 6.98
CA LEU A 4 11.29 -7.29 6.60
C LEU A 4 9.92 -7.49 7.23
N ASN A 5 9.58 -6.65 8.20
CA ASN A 5 8.29 -6.71 8.85
C ASN A 5 7.22 -6.71 7.75
N ARG A 6 6.26 -7.63 7.84
CA ARG A 6 5.13 -7.74 6.91
C ARG A 6 4.57 -6.36 6.53
N ASP A 7 4.44 -5.50 7.53
CA ASP A 7 3.97 -4.13 7.41
C ASP A 7 4.83 -3.24 6.50
N ASP A 8 6.17 -3.36 6.56
CA ASP A 8 7.07 -2.67 5.62
C ASP A 8 6.84 -3.16 4.19
N ARG A 9 6.70 -4.48 3.99
CA ARG A 9 6.43 -5.05 2.65
C ARG A 9 5.11 -4.53 2.08
N ILE A 10 4.07 -4.45 2.92
CA ILE A 10 2.77 -3.90 2.51
C ILE A 10 2.91 -2.42 2.14
N ARG A 11 3.63 -1.62 2.93
CA ARG A 11 3.87 -0.21 2.62
C ARG A 11 4.64 -0.02 1.32
N GLU A 12 5.71 -0.78 1.10
CA GLU A 12 6.47 -0.75 -0.14
C GLU A 12 5.61 -1.15 -1.35
N LEU A 13 4.82 -2.22 -1.20
CA LEU A 13 3.90 -2.65 -2.25
C LEU A 13 2.85 -1.58 -2.55
N PHE A 14 2.27 -0.97 -1.52
CA PHE A 14 1.32 0.14 -1.66
C PHE A 14 1.92 1.23 -2.54
N LEU A 15 3.11 1.72 -2.19
CA LEU A 15 3.77 2.75 -2.98
C LEU A 15 4.02 2.28 -4.41
N LYS A 16 4.50 1.06 -4.64
CA LYS A 16 4.71 0.53 -6.00
C LYS A 16 3.42 0.46 -6.84
N VAL A 17 2.29 0.14 -6.23
CA VAL A 17 1.00 0.01 -6.93
C VAL A 17 0.45 1.36 -7.36
N PHE A 18 0.56 2.35 -6.48
CA PHE A 18 0.04 3.69 -6.70
C PHE A 18 1.06 4.65 -7.34
N MET A 19 2.32 4.22 -7.51
CA MET A 19 3.36 5.01 -8.17
C MET A 19 3.10 5.10 -9.67
N GLU A 20 2.88 6.33 -10.15
CA GLU A 20 2.68 6.65 -11.55
C GLU A 20 3.97 7.22 -12.19
N GLU A 21 4.12 7.06 -13.50
CA GLU A 21 5.26 7.64 -14.23
C GLU A 21 5.28 9.17 -14.08
N GLY A 22 6.37 9.69 -13.53
CA GLY A 22 6.59 11.14 -13.35
C GLY A 22 6.17 11.69 -11.99
N VAL A 23 5.64 10.86 -11.09
CA VAL A 23 5.37 11.23 -9.70
C VAL A 23 6.52 10.75 -8.80
N SER A 24 7.04 11.64 -7.95
CA SER A 24 8.05 11.25 -6.98
C SER A 24 7.43 10.48 -5.81
N GLU A 25 8.20 9.59 -5.17
CA GLU A 25 7.71 8.84 -4.00
C GLU A 25 7.26 9.77 -2.86
N GLU A 26 7.91 10.91 -2.71
CA GLU A 26 7.56 11.93 -1.71
C GLU A 26 6.18 12.54 -2.01
N GLU A 27 5.94 12.96 -3.26
CA GLU A 27 4.64 13.47 -3.70
C GLU A 27 3.52 12.42 -3.56
N LEU A 28 3.82 11.16 -3.88
CA LEU A 28 2.87 10.07 -3.70
C LEU A 28 2.50 9.90 -2.22
N LYS A 29 3.51 9.85 -1.34
CA LYS A 29 3.31 9.76 0.12
C LYS A 29 2.49 10.93 0.64
N GLU A 30 2.76 12.15 0.17
CA GLU A 30 1.98 13.34 0.55
C GLU A 30 0.52 13.24 0.08
N ALA A 31 0.28 12.83 -1.17
CA ALA A 31 -1.08 12.67 -1.69
C ALA A 31 -1.88 11.60 -0.92
N ILE A 32 -1.25 10.46 -0.62
CA ILE A 32 -1.85 9.41 0.20
C ILE A 32 -2.15 9.94 1.60
N LEU A 33 -1.17 10.57 2.26
CA LEU A 33 -1.34 11.12 3.61
C LEU A 33 -2.49 12.14 3.66
N GLN A 34 -2.59 13.05 2.68
CA GLN A 34 -3.70 14.00 2.60
C GLN A 34 -5.06 13.28 2.51
N THR A 35 -5.15 12.20 1.73
CA THR A 35 -6.39 11.41 1.61
C THR A 35 -6.85 10.86 2.98
N TYR A 36 -5.93 10.38 3.81
CA TYR A 36 -6.25 9.90 5.15
C TYR A 36 -6.57 11.03 6.12
N ILE A 37 -5.86 12.17 6.03
CA ILE A 37 -6.18 13.36 6.84
C ILE A 37 -7.58 13.87 6.52
N ASP A 38 -7.97 13.96 5.24
CA ASP A 38 -9.32 14.33 4.80
C ASP A 38 -10.39 13.34 5.29
N ALA A 39 -10.03 12.08 5.50
CA ALA A 39 -10.87 11.05 6.10
C ALA A 39 -10.91 11.07 7.65
N ASP A 40 -10.47 12.15 8.29
CA ASP A 40 -10.43 12.37 9.76
C ASP A 40 -9.38 11.52 10.50
N PHE A 41 -8.38 10.96 9.82
CA PHE A 41 -7.28 10.28 10.48
C PHE A 41 -6.27 11.27 11.07
N LYS A 42 -5.77 10.96 12.28
CA LYS A 42 -4.77 11.77 12.99
C LYS A 42 -3.33 11.34 12.70
N CYS A 43 -3.02 11.07 11.43
CA CYS A 43 -1.67 10.75 10.97
C CYS A 43 -0.96 12.02 10.48
N THR A 44 0.32 12.18 10.82
CA THR A 44 1.16 13.29 10.34
C THR A 44 2.20 12.86 9.31
N THR A 45 2.48 11.55 9.23
CA THR A 45 3.33 10.95 8.20
C THR A 45 2.68 9.70 7.61
N PHE A 46 3.15 9.29 6.42
CA PHE A 46 2.69 8.07 5.78
C PHE A 46 2.91 6.81 6.65
N GLU A 47 4.00 6.76 7.41
CA GLU A 47 4.31 5.62 8.28
C GLU A 47 3.33 5.46 9.45
N GLU A 48 2.70 6.56 9.88
CA GLU A 48 1.68 6.57 10.94
C GLU A 48 0.31 6.09 10.45
N ILE A 49 0.10 5.96 9.13
CA ILE A 49 -1.15 5.42 8.60
C ILE A 49 -1.30 3.98 9.08
N PRO A 50 -2.48 3.60 9.64
CA PRO A 50 -2.71 2.24 10.10
C PRO A 50 -2.56 1.23 8.96
N ILE A 51 -1.81 0.15 9.20
CA ILE A 51 -1.52 -0.83 8.15
C ILE A 51 -2.80 -1.47 7.58
N ASN A 52 -3.80 -1.74 8.43
CA ASN A 52 -5.09 -2.29 8.03
C ASN A 52 -5.80 -1.43 6.96
N GLU A 53 -5.62 -0.11 7.00
CA GLU A 53 -6.21 0.79 6.01
C GLU A 53 -5.49 0.67 4.67
N LEU A 54 -4.16 0.56 4.69
CA LEU A 54 -3.36 0.32 3.49
C LEU A 54 -3.67 -1.04 2.87
N GLU A 55 -3.85 -2.08 3.70
CA GLU A 55 -4.27 -3.42 3.27
C GLU A 55 -5.63 -3.38 2.57
N THR A 56 -6.62 -2.70 3.18
CA THR A 56 -7.96 -2.57 2.61
C THR A 56 -7.93 -1.83 1.28
N ALA A 57 -7.21 -0.70 1.21
CA ALA A 57 -7.08 0.07 -0.01
C ALA A 57 -6.35 -0.70 -1.14
N LEU A 58 -5.36 -1.54 -0.80
CA LEU A 58 -4.73 -2.44 -1.76
C LEU A 58 -5.73 -3.46 -2.31
N ILE A 59 -6.46 -4.16 -1.44
CA ILE A 59 -7.46 -5.17 -1.84
C ILE A 59 -8.52 -4.54 -2.75
N ASP A 60 -9.05 -3.37 -2.37
CA ASP A 60 -10.03 -2.64 -3.17
C ASP A 60 -9.47 -2.22 -4.54
N CYS A 61 -8.21 -1.74 -4.57
CA CYS A 61 -7.56 -1.34 -5.82
C CYS A 61 -7.40 -2.52 -6.79
N TYR A 62 -6.95 -3.68 -6.30
CA TYR A 62 -6.84 -4.88 -7.13
C TYR A 62 -8.19 -5.43 -7.56
N SER A 63 -9.17 -5.42 -6.66
CA SER A 63 -10.54 -5.84 -6.95
C SER A 63 -11.14 -5.00 -8.08
N ALA A 64 -10.95 -3.68 -8.05
CA ALA A 64 -11.33 -2.78 -9.13
C ALA A 64 -10.60 -3.08 -10.45
N GLY A 65 -9.36 -3.58 -10.38
CA GLY A 65 -8.58 -4.08 -11.51
C GLY A 65 -8.95 -5.49 -12.01
N GLY A 66 -9.91 -6.17 -11.35
CA GLY A 66 -10.35 -7.52 -11.70
C GLY A 66 -9.54 -8.65 -11.06
N LEU A 67 -8.74 -8.36 -10.03
CA LEU A 67 -8.03 -9.34 -9.21
C LEU A 67 -8.63 -9.36 -7.80
N GLU A 68 -9.25 -10.46 -7.41
CA GLU A 68 -9.83 -10.64 -6.08
C GLU A 68 -8.81 -11.32 -5.15
N PHE A 69 -8.52 -10.67 -4.03
CA PHE A 69 -7.66 -11.19 -2.97
C PHE A 69 -8.43 -11.22 -1.65
N GLU A 70 -8.27 -12.27 -0.84
CA GLU A 70 -8.96 -12.39 0.45
C GLU A 70 -8.33 -11.50 1.52
N ASN A 71 -7.02 -11.32 1.46
CA ASN A 71 -6.24 -10.54 2.40
C ASN A 71 -4.95 -10.03 1.75
N ALA A 72 -4.23 -9.16 2.46
CA ALA A 72 -3.02 -8.58 1.93
C ALA A 72 -1.83 -9.56 1.87
N ASP A 73 -1.82 -10.64 2.66
CA ASP A 73 -0.82 -11.70 2.51
C ASP A 73 -0.96 -12.41 1.16
N ASP A 74 -2.19 -12.63 0.67
CA ASP A 74 -2.46 -13.21 -0.64
C ASP A 74 -1.88 -12.35 -1.77
N ILE A 75 -1.99 -11.02 -1.63
CA ILE A 75 -1.36 -10.04 -2.53
C ILE A 75 0.17 -10.15 -2.45
N LEU A 76 0.74 -10.21 -1.25
CA LEU A 76 2.19 -10.35 -1.06
C LEU A 76 2.70 -11.64 -1.70
N GLU A 77 2.02 -12.77 -1.49
CA GLU A 77 2.35 -14.06 -2.11
C GLU A 77 2.26 -14.00 -3.64
N TYR A 78 1.25 -13.31 -4.18
CA TYR A 78 1.10 -13.12 -5.62
C TYR A 78 2.29 -12.35 -6.22
N TYR A 79 2.75 -11.29 -5.53
CA TYR A 79 3.92 -10.53 -5.94
C TYR A 79 5.21 -11.32 -5.82
N ASP A 80 5.39 -12.05 -4.72
CA ASP A 80 6.56 -12.92 -4.48
C ASP A 80 6.69 -13.97 -5.61
N LYS A 81 5.57 -14.56 -6.05
CA LYS A 81 5.53 -15.52 -7.16
C LYS A 81 5.75 -14.88 -8.54
N LYS A 82 5.48 -13.58 -8.70
CA LYS A 82 5.63 -12.86 -9.97
C LYS A 82 7.04 -12.33 -10.21
N GLU A 83 7.81 -12.08 -9.16
CA GLU A 83 9.21 -11.63 -9.25
C GLU A 83 10.22 -12.79 -9.48
N VAL A 84 9.73 -14.04 -9.62
CA VAL A 84 10.54 -15.26 -9.90
C VAL A 84 10.46 -15.69 -11.36
#